data_AF-C6XHN9-F1
#
_entry.id   AF-C6XHN9-F1
#
_cell.length_a   1.000
_cell.length_b   1.000
_cell.length_c   1.000
_cell.angle_alpha   90.00
_cell.angle_beta   90.00
_cell.angle_gamma   90.00
#
_symmetry.space_group_name_H-M   'P 1'
#
loop_
_entity.id
_entity.type
_entity.pdbx_description
1 polymer ?
#
loop_
_entity_poly.entity_id
_entity_poly.type
_entity_poly.pdbx_seq_one_letter_code
_entity_poly.pdbx_strand_id
1 'polypeptide(L)' 'MRNAFNVPQYVSKHVAGLKILLIDDVYTTGATAKCAAIALKKAGAMTVSILTFSRSLKD' A
#
# COMPACT_ATOMS: atom_id res chain seq x y z
N MET A 1 1.61 3.07 13.17
CA MET A 1 1.50 1.61 12.98
C MET A 1 2.82 1.06 12.46
N ARG A 2 3.28 -0.10 12.95
CA ARG A 2 4.45 -0.83 12.43
C ARG A 2 3.98 -2.25 12.09
N ASN A 3 4.37 -2.78 10.93
CA ASN A 3 4.01 -4.14 10.45
C ASN A 3 2.51 -4.47 10.42
N ALA A 4 1.65 -3.50 10.09
CA ALA A 4 0.19 -3.73 10.02
C ALA A 4 -0.24 -4.64 8.84
N PHE A 5 0.61 -4.78 7.81
CA PHE A 5 0.32 -5.57 6.62
C PHE A 5 1.48 -6.52 6.32
N ASN A 6 1.13 -7.69 5.78
CA ASN A 6 2.06 -8.68 5.25
C ASN A 6 1.45 -9.34 4.00
N VAL A 7 2.28 -9.62 3.00
CA VAL A 7 1.88 -10.45 1.84
C VAL A 7 2.38 -11.86 2.10
N PRO A 8 1.50 -12.86 2.27
CA PRO A 8 1.94 -14.23 2.48
C PRO A 8 2.81 -14.75 1.32
N GLN A 9 3.81 -15.57 1.63
CA GLN A 9 4.80 -16.00 0.62
C GLN A 9 4.15 -16.71 -0.57
N TYR A 10 3.10 -17.51 -0.35
CA TYR A 10 2.40 -18.25 -1.39
C TYR A 10 1.64 -17.35 -2.40
N VAL A 11 1.37 -16.09 -2.04
CA VAL A 11 0.74 -15.09 -2.93
C VAL A 11 1.73 -14.09 -3.52
N SER A 12 2.98 -14.05 -3.06
CA SER A 12 3.99 -13.09 -3.54
C SER A 12 4.20 -13.11 -5.07
N LYS A 13 4.08 -14.28 -5.70
CA LYS A 13 4.14 -14.46 -7.17
C LYS A 13 3.07 -13.67 -7.93
N HIS A 14 1.95 -13.33 -7.28
CA HIS A 14 0.88 -12.52 -7.87
C HIS A 14 1.09 -11.02 -7.66
N VAL A 15 2.15 -10.62 -6.96
CA VAL A 15 2.49 -9.23 -6.64
C VAL A 15 3.80 -8.83 -7.33
N ALA A 16 4.76 -9.75 -7.38
CA ALA A 16 6.10 -9.52 -7.92
C ALA A 16 6.07 -8.99 -9.36
N GLY A 17 6.83 -7.91 -9.63
CA GLY A 17 6.94 -7.28 -10.95
C GLY A 17 5.75 -6.41 -11.35
N LEU A 18 4.65 -6.38 -10.59
CA LEU A 18 3.46 -5.62 -10.96
C LEU A 18 3.53 -4.14 -10.58
N LYS A 19 2.79 -3.32 -11.33
CA LYS A 19 2.47 -1.93 -10.98
C LYS A 19 1.12 -1.93 -10.28
N ILE A 20 1.09 -1.62 -8.99
CA ILE A 20 -0.11 -1.78 -8.15
C ILE A 20 -0.68 -0.42 -7.78
N LEU A 21 -2.00 -0.27 -7.93
CA LEU A 21 -2.76 0.87 -7.44
C LEU A 21 -3.52 0.45 -6.17
N LEU A 22 -3.19 1.07 -5.04
CA LEU A 22 -4.00 1.01 -3.82
C LEU A 22 -5.14 2.02 -3.93
N ILE A 23 -6.36 1.58 -3.65
CA ILE A 23 -7.55 2.41 -3.63
C ILE A 23 -8.07 2.44 -2.19
N ASP A 24 -8.32 3.64 -1.69
CA ASP A 24 -8.88 3.88 -0.36
C ASP A 24 -9.87 5.05 -0.41
N ASP A 25 -10.70 5.24 0.60
CA ASP A 25 -11.65 6.34 0.63
C ASP A 25 -10.99 7.67 1.05
N VAL A 26 -10.28 7.69 2.17
CA VAL A 26 -9.75 8.91 2.80
C VAL A 26 -8.28 8.74 3.19
N TYR A 27 -7.42 9.57 2.60
CA TYR A 27 -6.02 9.65 3.00
C TYR A 27 -5.86 10.59 4.20
N THR A 28 -5.63 10.04 5.40
CA THR A 28 -5.38 10.85 6.59
C THR A 28 -3.89 11.18 6.75
N THR A 29 -3.23 10.63 7.76
CA THR A 29 -1.77 10.73 7.94
C THR A 29 -0.99 9.92 6.91
N GLY A 30 -1.67 9.04 6.17
CA GLY A 30 -1.06 8.10 5.24
C GLY A 30 -0.41 6.89 5.90
N ALA A 31 -0.50 6.73 7.23
CA ALA A 31 0.14 5.63 7.94
C ALA A 31 -0.31 4.24 7.43
N THR A 32 -1.62 4.05 7.22
CA THR A 32 -2.19 2.81 6.69
C THR A 32 -1.69 2.52 5.27
N ALA A 33 -1.88 3.46 4.34
CA ALA A 33 -1.46 3.33 2.95
C ALA A 33 0.06 3.09 2.83
N LYS A 34 0.87 3.77 3.65
CA LYS A 34 2.33 3.57 3.71
C LYS A 34 2.69 2.16 4.16
N CYS A 35 2.05 1.64 5.21
CA CYS A 35 2.31 0.27 5.66
C CYS A 35 1.92 -0.78 4.60
N ALA A 36 0.79 -0.60 3.92
CA ALA A 36 0.36 -1.48 2.81
C ALA A 36 1.34 -1.43 1.64
N ALA A 37 1.76 -0.22 1.22
CA ALA A 37 2.73 -0.05 0.15
C ALA A 37 4.09 -0.70 0.48
N ILE A 38 4.55 -0.61 1.73
CA ILE A 38 5.78 -1.29 2.18
C ILE A 38 5.63 -2.81 2.06
N ALA A 39 4.50 -3.38 2.48
CA ALA A 39 4.27 -4.82 2.38
C ALA A 39 4.30 -5.32 0.92
N LEU A 40 3.63 -4.59 0.02
CA LEU A 40 3.62 -4.91 -1.42
C LEU A 40 5.00 -4.75 -2.08
N LYS A 41 5.75 -3.70 -1.71
CA LYS A 41 7.12 -3.49 -2.18
C LYS A 41 8.06 -4.60 -1.71
N LYS A 42 7.96 -5.02 -0.45
CA LYS A 42 8.71 -6.18 0.07
C LYS A 42 8.36 -7.48 -0.65
N ALA A 43 7.11 -7.62 -1.10
CA ALA A 43 6.66 -8.75 -1.90
C ALA A 43 7.05 -8.67 -3.40
N GLY A 44 7.82 -7.65 -3.80
CA GLY A 44 8.39 -7.54 -5.14
C GLY A 44 7.62 -6.65 -6.12
N ALA A 45 6.62 -5.87 -5.67
CA ALA A 45 5.91 -4.95 -6.56
C ALA A 45 6.87 -3.94 -7.21
N MET A 46 6.76 -3.76 -8.53
CA MET A 46 7.58 -2.82 -9.31
C MET A 46 7.28 -1.38 -8.91
N THR A 47 6.00 -1.01 -8.83
CA THR A 47 5.54 0.31 -8.35
C THR A 47 4.29 0.14 -7.50
N VAL A 48 4.10 1.05 -6.54
CA VAL A 48 2.87 1.13 -5.76
C VAL A 48 2.45 2.59 -5.74
N SER A 49 1.28 2.88 -6.31
CA SER A 49 0.63 4.18 -6.29
C SER A 49 -0.60 4.11 -5.38
N ILE A 50 -1.03 5.26 -4.85
CA ILE A 50 -2.20 5.35 -3.98
C ILE A 50 -3.17 6.35 -4.60
N LEU A 51 -4.43 5.95 -4.72
CA LEU A 51 -5.55 6.81 -5.12
C LEU A 51 -6.56 6.81 -3.98
N THR A 52 -6.93 8.01 -3.51
CA THR A 52 -8.00 8.18 -2.53
C THR A 52 -9.03 9.17 -3.02
N PHE A 53 -10.27 9.03 -2.55
CA PHE A 53 -11.33 9.98 -2.89
C PHE A 53 -11.10 11.34 -2.22
N SER A 54 -10.62 11.34 -0.98
CA SER A 54 -10.32 12.57 -0.24
C SER A 54 -9.03 12.47 0.56
N ARG A 55 -8.57 13.60 1.10
CA ARG A 55 -7.44 13.69 2.02
C ARG A 55 -7.76 14.63 3.17
N SER A 56 -7.41 14.23 4.39
CA SER A 56 -7.44 15.13 5.55
C SER A 56 -6.21 16.05 5.49
N LEU A 57 -6.49 17.35 5.50
CA LEU A 57 -5.49 18.39 5.68
C LEU A 57 -5.39 18.70 7.17
N LYS A 58 -4.20 19.08 7.63
CA LYS A 58 -4.08 19.73 8.94
C LYS A 58 -4.36 21.21 8.74
N ASP A 59 -5.08 21.80 9.68
CA ASP A 59 -5.25 23.25 9.77
C ASP A 59 -3.88 23.96 9.88
#